data_AF-A0A8T5MVT0-F1
#
_entry.id   AF-A0A8T5MVT0-F1
#
_cell.length_a   1.000
_cell.length_b   1.000
_cell.length_c   1.000
_cell.angle_alpha   90.00
_cell.angle_beta   90.00
_cell.angle_gamma   90.00
#
_symmetry.space_group_name_H-M   'P 1'
#
loop_
_entity.id
_entity.type
_entity.pdbx_description
1 polymer ?
#
loop_
_entity_poly.entity_id
_entity_poly.type
_entity_poly.pdbx_seq_one_letter_code
_entity_poly.pdbx_strand_id
1 'polypeptide(L)'
;MRKIIIRIVDDALDEFEKLNKLTYEEQCKGILNSENQQILKSINNKIELIRINPMYGSKVSKQLIKESRIPTDNLFVVDLTGYWRMLYTLQGNEIEIICFVLKIVDHDDYNKIFRYKKK
;
A
#
# COMPACT_ATOMS: atom_id res chain seq x y z
N MET A 1 19.03 13.94 9.70
CA MET A 1 17.72 13.44 9.23
C MET A 1 17.82 11.94 9.06
N ARG A 2 16.82 11.17 9.49
CA ARG A 2 16.79 9.72 9.27
C ARG A 2 16.58 9.46 7.78
N LYS A 3 17.35 8.54 7.20
CA LYS A 3 17.18 8.16 5.81
C LYS A 3 16.00 7.18 5.71
N ILE A 4 15.02 7.51 4.89
CA ILE A 4 13.83 6.69 4.68
C ILE A 4 13.82 6.21 3.23
N ILE A 5 13.86 4.90 3.05
CA ILE A 5 13.79 4.24 1.75
C ILE A 5 12.46 3.54 1.64
N ILE A 6 11.77 3.72 0.52
CA ILE A 6 10.51 3.02 0.25
C ILE A 6 10.78 2.01 -0.87
N ARG A 7 10.36 0.77 -0.64
CA ARG A 7 10.47 -0.35 -1.57
C ARG A 7 9.08 -0.94 -1.78
N ILE A 8 8.63 -0.99 -3.02
CA ILE A 8 7.43 -1.73 -3.42
C ILE A 8 7.93 -3.10 -3.86
N VAL A 9 7.37 -4.18 -3.30
CA VAL A 9 7.88 -5.55 -3.49
C VAL A 9 6.75 -6.52 -3.84
N ASP A 10 7.13 -7.63 -4.47
CA ASP A 10 6.28 -8.78 -4.77
C ASP A 10 4.93 -8.36 -5.38
N ASP A 11 3.81 -8.87 -4.85
CA ASP A 11 2.44 -8.60 -5.31
C ASP A 11 2.11 -7.10 -5.41
N ALA A 12 2.67 -6.26 -4.51
CA ALA A 12 2.43 -4.82 -4.58
C ALA A 12 3.09 -4.18 -5.79
N LEU A 13 4.26 -4.70 -6.21
CA LEU A 13 4.96 -4.19 -7.38
C LEU A 13 4.15 -4.50 -8.64
N ASP A 14 3.69 -5.74 -8.77
CA ASP A 14 2.87 -6.18 -9.91
C ASP A 14 1.60 -5.33 -10.05
N GLU A 15 0.87 -5.10 -8.95
CA GLU A 15 -0.35 -4.28 -8.99
C GLU A 15 -0.04 -2.80 -9.25
N PHE A 16 1.07 -2.28 -8.72
CA PHE A 16 1.50 -0.92 -8.99
C PHE A 16 1.90 -0.72 -10.47
N GLU A 17 2.64 -1.64 -11.07
CA GLU A 17 3.02 -1.59 -12.48
C GLU A 17 1.80 -1.69 -13.40
N LYS A 18 0.87 -2.60 -13.07
CA LYS A 18 -0.41 -2.73 -13.76
C LYS A 18 -1.21 -1.42 -13.72
N LEU A 19 -1.33 -0.78 -12.56
CA LEU A 19 -1.98 0.54 -12.43
C LEU A 19 -1.27 1.61 -13.26
N ASN A 20 0.07 1.66 -13.27
CA ASN A 20 0.81 2.60 -14.11
C ASN A 20 0.52 2.38 -15.59
N LYS A 21 0.50 1.12 -16.05
CA LYS A 21 0.18 0.79 -17.44
C LYS A 21 -1.25 1.23 -17.83
N LEU A 22 -2.24 0.91 -16.99
CA LEU A 22 -3.63 1.29 -17.23
C LEU A 22 -3.81 2.80 -17.29
N THR A 23 -3.20 3.53 -16.35
CA THR A 23 -3.29 4.99 -16.31
C THR A 23 -2.63 5.65 -17.53
N TYR A 24 -1.49 5.09 -17.99
CA TYR A 24 -0.86 5.54 -19.22
C TYR A 24 -1.75 5.33 -20.45
N GLU A 25 -2.35 4.14 -20.59
CA GLU A 25 -3.27 3.85 -21.71
C GLU A 25 -4.51 4.76 -21.71
N GLU A 26 -5.08 5.04 -20.53
CA GLU A 26 -6.20 5.97 -20.36
C GLU A 26 -5.82 7.40 -20.78
N GLN A 27 -4.63 7.87 -20.39
CA GLN A 27 -4.12 9.18 -20.78
C GLN A 27 -3.93 9.28 -22.30
N CYS A 28 -3.37 8.25 -22.93
CA CYS A 28 -3.25 8.18 -24.40
C CYS A 28 -4.62 8.24 -25.10
N LYS A 29 -5.69 7.74 -24.47
CA LYS A 29 -7.07 7.82 -24.96
C LYS A 29 -7.76 9.15 -24.64
N GLY A 30 -7.08 10.09 -23.99
CA GLY A 30 -7.64 11.37 -23.57
C GLY A 30 -8.57 11.27 -22.35
N ILE A 31 -8.59 10.13 -21.66
CA ILE A 31 -9.36 9.97 -20.42
C ILE A 31 -8.59 10.65 -19.30
N LEU A 32 -9.15 11.74 -18.80
CA LEU A 32 -8.61 12.49 -17.67
C LEU A 32 -9.40 12.12 -16.42
N ASN A 33 -8.71 11.75 -15.34
CA ASN A 33 -9.28 11.51 -14.00
C ASN A 33 -10.11 10.22 -13.83
N SER A 34 -9.69 9.11 -14.44
CA SER A 34 -10.25 7.78 -14.17
C SER A 34 -10.07 7.33 -12.71
N GLU A 35 -10.77 6.27 -12.30
CA GLU A 35 -10.56 5.63 -11.00
C GLU A 35 -9.12 5.13 -10.82
N ASN A 36 -8.55 4.49 -11.84
CA ASN A 36 -7.16 4.03 -11.82
C ASN A 36 -6.18 5.17 -11.57
N GLN A 37 -6.38 6.32 -12.23
CA GLN A 37 -5.54 7.52 -12.05
C GLN A 37 -5.68 8.08 -10.64
N GLN A 38 -6.90 8.07 -10.08
CA GLN A 38 -7.14 8.52 -8.72
C GLN A 38 -6.50 7.59 -7.68
N ILE A 39 -6.55 6.27 -7.89
CA ILE A 39 -5.90 5.27 -7.03
C ILE A 39 -4.38 5.46 -7.09
N LEU A 40 -3.79 5.55 -8.28
CA LEU A 40 -2.35 5.75 -8.46
C LEU A 40 -1.87 7.05 -7.80
N LYS A 41 -2.63 8.15 -7.99
CA LYS A 41 -2.36 9.42 -7.30
C LYS A 41 -2.44 9.27 -5.78
N SER A 42 -3.42 8.52 -5.28
CA SER A 42 -3.56 8.22 -3.85
C SER A 42 -2.33 7.48 -3.33
N ILE A 43 -1.88 6.42 -4.01
CA ILE A 43 -0.68 5.65 -3.65
C ILE A 43 0.54 6.56 -3.55
N ASN A 44 0.82 7.35 -4.59
CA ASN A 44 1.96 8.26 -4.61
C ASN A 44 1.90 9.29 -3.47
N ASN A 45 0.72 9.86 -3.20
CA ASN A 45 0.54 10.78 -2.08
C ASN A 45 0.80 10.07 -0.73
N LYS A 46 0.35 8.83 -0.55
CA LYS A 46 0.59 8.07 0.69
C LYS A 46 2.06 7.70 0.87
N ILE A 47 2.77 7.39 -0.21
CA ILE A 47 4.22 7.16 -0.20
C ILE A 47 4.96 8.40 0.32
N GLU A 48 4.58 9.60 -0.13
CA GLU A 48 5.18 10.85 0.38
C GLU A 48 4.87 11.07 1.87
N LEU A 49 3.64 10.78 2.31
CA LEU A 49 3.28 10.87 3.73
C LEU A 49 4.09 9.89 4.59
N ILE A 50 4.32 8.66 4.11
CA ILE A 50 5.15 7.66 4.79
C ILE A 50 6.62 8.10 4.82
N ARG A 51 7.11 8.78 3.77
CA ARG A 51 8.47 9.33 3.75
C ARG A 51 8.67 10.43 4.80
N ILE A 52 7.62 11.19 5.13
CA ILE A 52 7.67 12.21 6.18
C ILE A 52 7.46 11.58 7.56
N ASN A 53 6.52 10.65 7.67
CA ASN A 53 6.17 9.93 8.89
C ASN A 53 6.10 8.41 8.62
N PRO A 54 7.17 7.65 8.90
CA PRO A 54 7.20 6.21 8.65
C PRO A 54 6.11 5.42 9.34
N MET A 55 5.56 5.91 10.46
CA MET A 55 4.50 5.23 11.21
C MET A 55 3.08 5.67 10.77
N TYR A 56 2.95 6.28 9.59
CA TYR A 56 1.68 6.78 9.07
C TYR A 56 0.68 5.65 8.77
N GLY A 57 -0.56 5.81 9.24
CA GLY A 57 -1.62 4.83 9.01
C GLY A 57 -1.95 4.02 10.26
N SER A 58 -2.72 2.96 10.06
CA SER A 58 -3.27 2.15 11.15
C SER A 58 -2.39 0.92 11.38
N LYS A 59 -1.88 0.77 12.60
CA LYS A 59 -1.13 -0.43 12.99
C LYS A 59 -2.09 -1.62 13.14
N VAL A 60 -1.75 -2.73 12.51
CA VAL A 60 -2.53 -3.97 12.60
C VAL A 60 -2.17 -4.71 13.89
N SER A 61 -3.17 -5.30 14.56
CA SER A 61 -2.92 -6.08 15.77
C SER A 61 -2.11 -7.35 15.46
N LYS A 62 -1.27 -7.79 16.40
CA LYS A 62 -0.44 -9.00 16.23
C LYS A 62 -1.28 -10.26 15.94
N GLN A 63 -2.50 -10.32 16.45
CA GLN A 63 -3.43 -11.42 16.17
C GLN A 63 -3.84 -11.43 14.69
N LEU A 64 -4.29 -10.30 14.15
CA LEU A 64 -4.69 -10.19 12.75
C LEU A 64 -3.51 -10.43 11.79
N ILE A 65 -2.30 -10.00 12.15
CA ILE A 65 -1.10 -10.27 11.36
C ILE A 65 -0.83 -11.78 11.25
N LYS A 66 -1.00 -12.53 12.35
CA LYS A 66 -0.86 -14.00 12.31
C LYS A 66 -1.91 -14.65 11.42
N GLU A 67 -3.15 -14.15 11.46
CA GLU A 67 -4.25 -14.66 10.63
C GLU A 67 -4.04 -14.38 9.14
N SER A 68 -3.44 -13.24 8.80
CA SER A 68 -3.17 -12.83 7.42
C SER A 68 -2.01 -13.58 6.76
N ARG A 69 -1.20 -14.30 7.55
CA ARG A 69 0.00 -15.05 7.09
C ARG A 69 1.05 -14.18 6.40
N ILE A 70 1.02 -12.87 6.64
CA ILE A 70 2.06 -11.96 6.15
C ILE A 70 3.29 -12.11 7.08
N PRO A 71 4.50 -12.36 6.55
CA PRO A 71 5.69 -12.67 7.35
C PRO A 71 6.31 -11.40 7.97
N THR A 72 5.57 -10.72 8.83
CA THR A 72 6.01 -9.53 9.57
C THR A 72 5.38 -9.54 10.97
N ASP A 73 5.94 -8.77 11.90
CA ASP A 73 5.38 -8.53 13.23
C ASP A 73 4.86 -7.08 13.41
N ASN A 74 5.07 -6.23 12.41
CA ASN A 74 4.74 -4.81 12.40
C ASN A 74 4.14 -4.38 11.05
N LEU A 75 2.86 -4.68 10.88
CA LEU A 75 2.10 -4.33 9.68
C LEU A 75 1.29 -3.06 9.90
N PHE A 76 1.27 -2.22 8.87
CA PHE A 76 0.48 -0.99 8.78
C PHE A 76 -0.46 -1.06 7.59
N VAL A 77 -1.64 -0.46 7.74
CA VAL A 77 -2.65 -0.30 6.68
C VAL A 77 -2.87 1.19 6.45
N VAL A 78 -2.89 1.58 5.18
CA VAL A 78 -3.26 2.92 4.75
C VAL A 78 -4.41 2.83 3.77
N ASP A 79 -5.46 3.58 4.05
CA ASP A 79 -6.60 3.71 3.15
C ASP A 79 -6.23 4.55 1.93
N LEU A 80 -6.59 4.05 0.76
CA LEU A 80 -6.47 4.69 -0.54
C LEU A 80 -7.86 5.06 -1.05
N THR A 81 -7.89 5.81 -2.16
CA THR A 81 -9.14 6.15 -2.85
C THR A 81 -9.84 4.89 -3.36
N GLY A 82 -11.17 4.89 -3.41
CA GLY A 82 -11.95 3.78 -3.96
C GLY A 82 -11.95 2.52 -3.09
N TYR A 83 -11.77 2.65 -1.77
CA TYR A 83 -11.70 1.54 -0.82
C TYR A 83 -10.51 0.59 -1.00
N TRP A 84 -9.52 1.01 -1.79
CA TRP A 84 -8.24 0.34 -1.89
C TRP A 84 -7.42 0.55 -0.61
N ARG A 85 -6.49 -0.38 -0.36
CA ARG A 85 -5.63 -0.35 0.82
C ARG A 85 -4.21 -0.71 0.44
N MET A 86 -3.28 0.02 1.03
CA MET A 86 -1.85 -0.26 0.97
C MET A 86 -1.40 -0.83 2.30
N LEU A 87 -0.79 -2.02 2.25
CA LEU A 87 -0.21 -2.70 3.40
C LEU A 87 1.30 -2.58 3.33
N TYR A 88 1.93 -2.14 4.41
CA TYR A 88 3.37 -2.01 4.46
C TYR A 88 3.94 -2.39 5.83
N THR A 89 5.23 -2.71 5.85
CA THR A 89 6.00 -2.98 7.06
C THR A 89 7.25 -2.10 7.10
N LEU A 90 7.76 -1.87 8.31
CA LEU A 90 8.98 -1.09 8.52
C LEU A 90 10.09 -2.03 8.99
N GLN A 91 11.27 -1.90 8.41
CA GLN A 91 12.48 -2.53 8.91
C GLN A 91 13.57 -1.47 9.04
N GLY A 92 14.51 -1.66 9.95
CA GLY A 92 15.63 -0.75 10.10
C GLY A 92 15.95 -0.42 11.55
N ASN A 93 16.72 0.64 11.72
CA ASN A 93 17.26 1.09 13.00
C ASN A 93 17.18 2.62 13.13
N GLU A 94 17.94 3.19 14.06
CA GLU A 94 17.92 4.62 14.33
C GLU A 94 18.48 5.49 13.20
N ILE A 95 19.27 4.90 12.30
CA ILE A 95 19.99 5.58 11.21
C ILE A 95 19.19 5.49 9.90
N GLU A 96 18.68 4.30 9.59
CA GLU A 96 17.97 4.01 8.35
C GLU A 96 16.67 3.24 8.61
N ILE A 97 15.59 3.70 7.97
CA ILE A 97 14.29 3.03 7.97
C ILE A 97 13.95 2.66 6.53
N ILE A 98 13.63 1.39 6.32
CA ILE A 98 13.16 0.84 5.05
C ILE A 98 11.68 0.48 5.21
N CYS A 99 10.85 1.12 4.40
CA CYS A 99 9.43 0.79 4.28
C CYS A 99 9.25 -0.18 3.11
N PHE A 100 8.72 -1.36 3.39
CA PHE A 100 8.34 -2.34 2.37
C PHE A 100 6.84 -2.32 2.18
N VAL A 101 6.38 -1.83 1.02
CA VAL A 101 5.00 -1.94 0.58
C VAL A 101 4.80 -3.36 0.07
N LEU A 102 3.99 -4.14 0.80
CA LEU A 102 3.80 -5.57 0.60
C LEU A 102 2.60 -5.90 -0.28
N LYS A 103 1.50 -5.15 -0.12
CA LYS A 103 0.26 -5.36 -0.90
C LYS A 103 -0.43 -4.04 -1.19
N ILE A 104 -0.97 -3.91 -2.39
CA ILE A 104 -1.90 -2.86 -2.81
C ILE A 104 -3.14 -3.60 -3.32
N VAL A 105 -4.25 -3.51 -2.61
CA VAL A 105 -5.41 -4.37 -2.84
C VAL A 105 -6.71 -3.61 -2.72
N ASP A 106 -7.75 -4.09 -3.40
CA ASP A 106 -9.10 -3.59 -3.24
C ASP A 106 -9.73 -4.03 -1.90
N HIS A 107 -10.99 -3.65 -1.71
CA HIS A 107 -11.73 -3.99 -0.50
C HIS A 107 -11.96 -5.49 -0.31
N ASP A 108 -12.23 -6.22 -1.40
CA ASP A 108 -12.59 -7.62 -1.35
C ASP A 108 -11.37 -8.50 -1.04
N ASP A 109 -10.24 -8.22 -1.66
CA ASP A 109 -8.99 -8.91 -1.39
C ASP A 109 -8.45 -8.57 -0.01
N TYR A 110 -8.60 -7.32 0.44
CA TYR A 110 -8.31 -6.96 1.82
C TYR A 110 -9.13 -7.78 2.83
N ASN A 111 -10.44 -7.97 2.58
CA ASN A 111 -11.28 -8.78 3.44
C ASN A 111 -10.83 -10.24 3.44
N LYS A 112 -10.38 -10.79 2.31
CA LYS A 112 -9.83 -12.15 2.23
C LYS A 112 -8.55 -12.29 3.05
N ILE A 113 -7.63 -11.31 2.96
CA ILE A 113 -6.36 -11.29 3.71
C ILE A 113 -6.63 -11.40 5.21
N PHE A 114 -7.56 -10.61 5.73
CA PHE A 114 -7.88 -10.58 7.16
C PHE A 114 -9.08 -11.45 7.55
N ARG A 115 -9.60 -12.26 6.63
CA ARG A 115 -10.75 -13.16 6.83
C ARG A 115 -11.99 -12.46 7.40
N TYR A 116 -12.19 -11.20 7.04
CA TYR A 116 -13.39 -10.46 7.42
C TYR A 116 -14.61 -11.03 6.71
N LYS A 117 -15.71 -11.18 7.45
CA LYS A 117 -17.00 -11.57 6.87
C LYS A 117 -17.57 -10.39 6.11
N LYS A 118 -18.01 -10.62 4.86
CA LYS A 118 -18.89 -9.68 4.16
C LYS A 118 -20.15 -9.51 5.01
N LYS A 119 -20.42 -8.27 5.43
CA LYS A 119 -21.67 -7.91 6.12
C LYS A 119 -22.73 -7.57 5.09
#